data_AF-A0AA51JPJ9-F1
#
_entry.id   AF-A0AA51JPJ9-F1
#
_cell.length_a   1.000
_cell.length_b   1.000
_cell.length_c   1.000
_cell.angle_alpha   90.00
_cell.angle_beta   90.00
_cell.angle_gamma   90.00
#
_symmetry.space_group_name_H-M   'P 1'
#
loop_
_entity.id
_entity.type
_entity.pdbx_description
1 polymer ?
#
loop_
_entity_poly.entity_id
_entity_poly.type
_entity_poly.pdbx_seq_one_letter_code
_entity_poly.pdbx_strand_id
1 'polypeptide(L)' 'PSQADVQVFEQVGKAPAASLPHALRWYNHIASYPAGERKAWAAGVSPLTAGAKPTAAAPAKKEDDDDDVDLFGSDEE' A
#
# COMPACT_ATOMS: atom_id res chain seq x y z
N PRO A 1 6.98 -7.86 0.72
CA PRO A 1 7.98 -6.80 0.42
C PRO A 1 7.75 -6.24 -1.00
N SER A 2 7.78 -4.92 -1.13
CA SER A 2 7.45 -4.16 -2.33
C SER A 2 8.48 -3.04 -2.57
N GLN A 3 8.39 -2.34 -3.70
CA GLN A 3 9.29 -1.23 -4.02
C GLN A 3 9.22 -0.09 -2.99
N ALA A 4 8.05 0.13 -2.40
CA ALA A 4 7.86 1.05 -1.28
C ALA A 4 8.69 0.64 -0.06
N ASP A 5 8.73 -0.65 0.27
CA ASP A 5 9.50 -1.15 1.42
C ASP A 5 10.99 -0.93 1.23
N VAL A 6 11.51 -1.14 0.02
CA VAL A 6 12.94 -0.91 -0.30
C VAL A 6 13.28 0.58 -0.16
N GLN A 7 12.43 1.44 -0.71
CA GLN A 7 12.63 2.89 -0.66
C GLN A 7 12.59 3.42 0.79
N VAL A 8 11.60 2.99 1.59
CA VAL A 8 11.51 3.38 3.00
C VAL A 8 12.69 2.79 3.80
N PHE A 9 13.12 1.56 3.50
CA PHE A 9 14.25 0.93 4.20
C PHE A 9 15.56 1.68 3.95
N GLU A 10 15.80 2.13 2.71
CA GLU A 10 16.95 2.97 2.35
C GLU A 10 16.88 4.34 3.02
N GLN A 11 15.71 4.98 3.07
CA GLN A 11 15.51 6.27 3.74
C GLN A 11 15.71 6.19 5.26
N VAL A 12 15.23 5.11 5.88
CA VAL A 12 15.37 4.87 7.31
C VAL A 12 16.84 4.63 7.66
N GLY A 13 17.57 3.87 6.85
CA GLY A 13 19.05 3.74 6.88
C GLY A 13 19.64 3.00 8.10
N LYS A 14 19.08 3.18 9.30
CA LYS A 14 19.48 2.54 10.56
C LYS A 14 18.26 1.97 11.27
N ALA A 15 18.50 0.98 12.14
CA ALA A 15 17.44 0.36 12.92
C ALA A 15 16.63 1.42 13.72
N PRO A 16 15.29 1.43 13.60
CA PRO A 16 14.43 2.30 14.39
C PRO A 16 14.59 2.05 15.90
N ALA A 17 14.21 3.04 16.73
CA ALA A 17 14.25 2.88 18.17
C ALA A 17 13.34 1.73 18.65
N ALA A 18 13.74 1.03 19.72
CA ALA A 18 12.96 -0.06 20.31
C ALA A 18 11.58 0.39 20.84
N SER A 19 11.39 1.69 21.05
CA SER A 19 10.10 2.30 21.36
C SER A 19 9.09 2.24 20.22
N LEU A 20 9.53 1.93 18.99
CA LEU A 20 8.69 1.73 17.81
C LEU A 20 8.69 0.24 17.42
N PRO A 21 8.03 -0.64 18.19
CA PRO A 21 8.14 -2.09 18.02
C PRO A 21 7.71 -2.56 16.63
N HIS A 22 6.70 -1.93 16.04
CA HIS A 22 6.21 -2.28 14.71
C HIS A 22 7.20 -1.87 13.60
N ALA A 23 7.79 -0.68 13.71
CA ALA A 23 8.79 -0.20 12.77
C ALA A 23 10.08 -1.04 12.86
N LEU A 24 10.52 -1.38 14.07
CA LEU A 24 11.66 -2.26 14.29
C LEU A 24 11.40 -3.66 13.73
N ARG A 25 10.22 -4.24 13.97
CA ARG A 25 9.83 -5.55 13.42
C ARG A 25 9.87 -5.54 11.89
N TRP A 26 9.30 -4.51 11.27
CA TRP A 26 9.32 -4.35 9.82
C TRP A 26 10.76 -4.16 9.30
N TYR A 27 11.57 -3.30 9.93
CA TYR A 27 12.95 -3.06 9.52
C TYR A 27 13.77 -4.36 9.56
N ASN A 28 13.64 -5.14 10.64
CA ASN A 28 14.30 -6.45 10.75
C ASN A 28 13.80 -7.44 9.71
N HIS A 29 12.50 -7.42 9.42
CA HIS A 29 11.91 -8.24 8.36
C HIS A 29 12.45 -7.89 6.98
N ILE A 30 12.64 -6.60 6.64
CA ILE A 30 13.22 -6.21 5.35
C ILE A 30 14.74 -6.44 5.32
N ALA A 31 15.42 -6.23 6.46
CA ALA A 31 16.86 -6.47 6.59
C ALA A 31 17.26 -7.94 6.45
N SER A 32 16.37 -8.88 6.80
CA SER A 32 16.67 -10.32 6.68
C SER A 32 16.83 -10.79 5.25
N TYR A 33 16.36 -10.02 4.26
CA TYR A 33 16.49 -10.39 2.85
C TYR A 33 17.83 -9.96 2.26
N PRO A 34 18.44 -10.78 1.40
CA PRO A 34 19.69 -10.43 0.72
C PRO A 34 19.48 -9.23 -0.22
N ALA A 35 20.54 -8.46 -0.45
CA ALA A 35 20.47 -7.24 -1.28
C ALA A 35 20.03 -7.53 -2.73
N GLY A 36 20.30 -8.74 -3.24
CA GLY A 36 19.85 -9.17 -4.57
C GLY A 36 18.32 -9.29 -4.68
N GLU A 37 17.66 -9.84 -3.66
CA GLU A 37 16.20 -9.97 -3.63
C GLU A 37 15.52 -8.62 -3.44
N ARG A 38 16.10 -7.75 -2.60
CA ARG A 38 15.62 -6.36 -2.43
C ARG A 38 15.65 -5.58 -3.73
N LYS A 39 16.69 -5.78 -4.56
CA LYS A 39 16.78 -5.15 -5.89
C LYS A 39 15.75 -5.69 -6.87
N ALA A 40 15.36 -6.96 -6.77
CA ALA A 40 14.31 -7.52 -7.62
C ALA A 40 12.94 -6.86 -7.35
N TRP A 41 12.67 -6.43 -6.12
CA TRP A 41 11.43 -5.70 -5.78
C TRP A 41 11.44 -4.23 -6.19
N ALA A 42 12.61 -3.68 -6.49
CA ALA A 42 12.75 -2.32 -6.97
C ALA A 42 12.32 -2.14 -8.44
N ALA A 43 12.03 -3.24 -9.14
CA ALA A 43 11.47 -3.22 -10.48
C ALA A 43 9.95 -2.92 -10.44
N GLY A 44 9.58 -1.65 -10.51
CA GLY A 44 8.18 -1.20 -10.53
C GLY A 44 8.03 0.29 -10.21
N VAL A 45 6.80 0.81 -10.27
CA VAL A 45 6.49 2.18 -9.85
C VAL A 45 6.16 2.19 -8.37
N SER A 46 6.86 3.01 -7.58
CA SER A 46 6.61 3.12 -6.14
C SER A 46 5.29 3.84 -5.94
N PRO A 47 4.39 3.33 -5.10
CA PRO A 47 3.27 4.15 -4.65
C PRO A 47 3.74 5.39 -3.86
N LEU A 48 4.98 5.40 -3.31
CA LEU A 48 5.54 6.60 -2.67
C LEU A 48 5.96 7.69 -3.66
N THR A 49 6.35 7.33 -4.89
CA THR A 49 6.80 8.29 -5.93
C THR A 49 5.69 8.65 -6.91
N ALA A 50 4.67 7.80 -7.05
CA ALA A 50 3.46 8.08 -7.82
C ALA A 50 2.53 9.12 -7.19
N GLY A 51 2.88 9.61 -6.00
CA GLY A 51 2.16 10.66 -5.29
C GLY A 51 1.07 10.11 -4.39
N ALA A 52 0.81 10.87 -3.32
CA ALA A 52 -0.30 10.74 -2.40
C ALA A 52 -1.67 10.77 -3.10
N LYS A 53 -2.00 9.72 -3.84
CA LYS A 53 -3.32 9.48 -4.38
C LYS A 53 -3.89 8.29 -3.62
N PRO A 54 -5.00 8.44 -2.89
CA PRO A 54 -5.68 7.27 -2.31
C PRO A 54 -5.92 6.30 -3.45
N THR A 55 -5.71 5.01 -3.18
CA THR A 55 -6.01 3.91 -4.10
C THR A 55 -7.48 4.04 -4.50
N ALA A 56 -7.76 4.76 -5.58
CA ALA A 56 -9.07 4.77 -6.19
C ALA A 56 -9.27 3.35 -6.70
N ALA A 57 -10.32 2.70 -6.18
CA ALA A 57 -10.75 1.39 -6.63
C ALA A 57 -10.76 1.35 -8.17
N ALA A 58 -10.27 0.25 -8.72
CA ALA A 58 -10.30 -0.02 -10.15
C ALA A 58 -11.70 0.28 -10.70
N PRO A 59 -11.83 0.88 -11.91
CA PRO A 59 -13.14 1.13 -12.48
C PRO A 59 -13.84 -0.21 -12.65
N ALA A 60 -14.96 -0.39 -11.94
CA ALA A 60 -15.89 -1.46 -12.20
C ALA A 60 -16.28 -1.37 -13.68
N LYS A 61 -16.04 -2.49 -14.37
CA LYS A 61 -16.48 -2.71 -15.74
C LYS A 61 -17.98 -2.37 -15.78
N LYS A 62 -18.37 -1.37 -16.58
CA LYS A 62 -19.77 -1.10 -16.90
C LYS A 62 -20.33 -2.34 -17.59
N GLU A 63 -21.14 -3.09 -16.87
CA GLU A 63 -22.29 -3.78 -17.45
C GLU A 63 -23.52 -3.08 -16.86
N ASP A 64 -24.23 -2.44 -17.78
CA ASP A 64 -25.52 -1.79 -17.64
C ASP A 64 -26.55 -2.92 -17.56
N ASP A 65 -27.21 -3.10 -16.41
CA ASP A 65 -28.60 -3.56 -16.39
C ASP A 65 -29.24 -3.40 -14.99
N ASP A 66 -30.35 -2.69 -15.04
CA ASP A 66 -31.60 -2.85 -14.28
C ASP A 66 -31.69 -2.78 -12.75
N ASP A 67 -32.63 -1.90 -12.38
CA ASP A 67 -33.54 -1.94 -11.24
C ASP A 67 -33.03 -1.60 -9.83
N ASP A 68 -33.46 -0.41 -9.39
CA ASP A 68 -34.15 -0.22 -8.11
C ASP A 68 -33.48 -0.83 -6.87
N VAL A 69 -32.27 -0.35 -6.56
CA VAL A 69 -31.78 -0.37 -5.17
C VAL A 69 -31.83 1.03 -4.58
N ASP A 70 -33.07 1.48 -4.35
CA ASP A 70 -33.35 2.50 -3.34
C ASP A 70 -32.95 1.94 -1.96
N LEU A 71 -31.71 2.22 -1.56
CA LEU A 71 -31.08 1.75 -0.33
C LEU A 71 -31.27 2.71 0.86
N PHE A 72 -32.07 3.76 0.69
CA PHE A 72 -32.47 4.64 1.77
C PHE A 72 -33.98 4.81 1.67
N GLY A 73 -34.66 3.76 2.13
CA GLY A 73 -36.09 3.59 1.96
C GLY A 73 -36.90 4.85 2.21
N SER A 74 -37.82 5.08 1.27
CA SER A 74 -39.25 5.26 1.54
C SER A 74 -39.64 6.24 2.66
N ASP A 75 -40.32 7.32 2.25
CA ASP A 75 -41.05 8.35 3.02
C ASP A 75 -40.16 9.28 3.86
N GLU A 76 -40.00 10.58 3.56
CA GLU A 76 -41.03 11.63 3.52
C GLU A 76 -42.01 11.51 4.71
N GLU A 77 -41.74 12.29 5.76
CA GLU A 77 -42.53 12.55 6.99
C GLU A 77 -42.36 11.62 8.23
#